data_AF-A0A8B6LWU0-F1
#
_entry.id   AF-A0A8B6LWU0-F1
#
_cell.length_a   1.000
_cell.length_b   1.000
_cell.length_c   1.000
_cell.angle_alpha   90.00
_cell.angle_beta   90.00
_cell.angle_gamma   90.00
#
_symmetry.space_group_name_H-M   'P 1'
#
loop_
_entity.id
_entity.type
_entity.pdbx_description
1 polymer ?
#
loop_
_entity_poly.entity_id
_entity_poly.type
_entity_poly.pdbx_seq_one_letter_code
_entity_poly.pdbx_strand_id
1 'polypeptide(L)'
;MAHSREPSWSMARPPEGPLAGRINAFTSHLINQGYAASSAHLETPLVADFSRWLMTGGVALAEITPGHVARYLRHRARHKRPRRGDPVALGRLLTLLWAATLFLSG
;
A
#
# COMPACT_ATOMS: atom_id res chain seq x y z
N MET A 1 0.56 4.31 -26.11
CA MET A 1 -0.87 4.02 -25.88
C MET A 1 -0.98 2.74 -25.05
N ALA A 2 -1.87 2.75 -24.06
CA ALA A 2 -2.32 1.63 -23.23
C ALA A 2 -1.23 0.74 -22.57
N HIS A 3 -0.64 1.20 -21.47
CA HIS A 3 -0.31 0.26 -20.39
C HIS A 3 -1.66 -0.20 -19.79
N SER A 4 -2.28 -1.19 -20.42
CA SER A 4 -3.18 -2.09 -19.71
C SER A 4 -2.33 -2.70 -18.59
N ARG A 5 -2.41 -2.09 -17.40
CA ARG A 5 -1.76 -2.59 -16.20
C ARG A 5 -2.47 -3.90 -15.87
N GLU A 6 -1.99 -5.00 -16.44
CA GLU A 6 -2.42 -6.32 -16.00
C GLU A 6 -2.25 -6.36 -14.47
N PRO A 7 -3.30 -6.70 -13.71
CA PRO A 7 -3.23 -6.70 -12.26
C PRO A 7 -2.14 -7.68 -11.86
N SER A 8 -1.07 -7.14 -11.29
CA SER A 8 0.17 -7.86 -11.05
C SER A 8 0.08 -8.82 -9.85
N TRP A 9 -1.12 -9.25 -9.50
CA TRP A 9 -1.43 -9.97 -8.28
C TRP A 9 -2.71 -10.79 -8.46
N SER A 10 -2.67 -12.08 -8.13
CA SER A 10 -3.85 -12.92 -7.93
C SER A 10 -4.33 -12.77 -6.48
N MET A 11 -5.08 -11.72 -6.16
CA MET A 11 -5.79 -11.63 -4.87
C MET A 11 -7.22 -12.09 -5.14
N ALA A 12 -7.77 -12.85 -4.20
CA ALA A 12 -9.13 -13.39 -4.30
C ALA A 12 -10.22 -12.30 -4.38
N ARG A 13 -9.88 -11.03 -4.18
CA ARG A 13 -10.80 -9.88 -4.28
C ARG A 13 -10.10 -8.65 -4.88
N PRO A 14 -10.84 -7.81 -5.64
CA PRO A 14 -10.36 -6.51 -6.10
C PRO A 14 -9.90 -5.65 -4.91
N PRO A 15 -8.96 -4.71 -5.12
CA PRO A 15 -8.51 -3.86 -4.03
C PRO A 15 -9.60 -2.81 -3.77
N GLU A 16 -9.83 -2.50 -2.50
CA GLU A 16 -10.86 -1.56 -2.06
C GLU A 16 -10.26 -0.49 -1.16
N GLY A 17 -10.97 0.63 -0.99
CA GLY A 17 -10.55 1.72 -0.11
C GLY A 17 -9.64 2.76 -0.78
N PRO A 18 -9.11 3.72 0.01
CA PRO A 18 -8.45 4.92 -0.49
C PRO A 18 -7.17 4.65 -1.28
N LEU A 19 -6.55 3.47 -1.15
CA LEU A 19 -5.31 3.12 -1.86
C LEU A 19 -5.56 2.24 -3.09
N ALA A 20 -6.80 1.84 -3.40
CA ALA A 20 -7.11 0.90 -4.49
C ALA A 20 -6.48 1.32 -5.83
N GLY A 21 -6.61 2.60 -6.20
CA GLY A 21 -6.04 3.15 -7.43
C GLY A 21 -4.51 3.34 -7.41
N ARG A 22 -3.86 3.22 -6.24
CA ARG A 22 -2.40 3.43 -6.07
C ARG A 22 -1.61 2.15 -5.87
N ILE A 23 -2.26 1.01 -5.62
CA ILE A 23 -1.58 -0.27 -5.39
C ILE A 23 -0.68 -0.66 -6.56
N ASN A 24 -1.17 -0.57 -7.81
CA ASN A 24 -0.34 -0.89 -8.97
C ASN A 24 0.84 0.08 -9.13
N ALA A 25 0.63 1.38 -8.85
CA ALA A 25 1.72 2.37 -8.90
C ALA A 25 2.79 2.10 -7.84
N PHE A 26 2.38 1.68 -6.64
CA PHE A 26 3.28 1.26 -5.58
C PHE A 26 4.11 0.04 -5.99
N THR A 27 3.47 -1.03 -6.50
CA THR A 27 4.19 -2.23 -6.94
C THR A 27 5.19 -1.91 -8.06
N SER A 28 4.78 -1.13 -9.07
CA SER A 28 5.68 -0.70 -10.15
C SER A 28 6.85 0.17 -9.64
N HIS A 29 6.60 1.05 -8.66
CA HIS A 29 7.66 1.86 -8.08
C HIS A 29 8.70 1.02 -7.35
N LEU A 30 8.29 0.00 -6.57
CA LEU A 30 9.24 -0.92 -5.93
C LEU A 30 10.12 -1.62 -6.97
N ILE A 31 9.53 -2.15 -8.04
CA ILE A 31 10.29 -2.80 -9.12
C ILE A 31 11.30 -1.83 -9.75
N ASN A 32 10.88 -0.59 -10.03
CA ASN A 32 11.74 0.43 -10.62
C ASN A 32 12.89 0.87 -9.69
N GLN A 33 12.71 0.75 -8.38
CA GLN A 33 13.76 1.01 -7.38
C GLN A 33 14.73 -0.18 -7.20
N GLY A 34 14.64 -1.22 -8.03
CA GLY A 34 15.54 -2.37 -8.01
C GLY A 34 15.11 -3.49 -7.05
N TYR A 35 13.90 -3.42 -6.49
CA TYR A 35 13.36 -4.55 -5.71
C TYR A 35 12.96 -5.68 -6.65
N ALA A 36 13.21 -6.92 -6.23
CA ALA A 36 12.71 -8.09 -6.93
C ALA A 36 11.18 -8.03 -7.06
N ALA A 37 10.65 -8.36 -8.24
CA ALA A 37 9.21 -8.38 -8.49
C ALA A 37 8.48 -9.26 -7.47
N SER A 38 9.06 -10.42 -7.12
CA SER A 38 8.53 -11.31 -6.07
C SER A 38 8.34 -10.59 -4.73
N SER A 39 9.31 -9.78 -4.30
CA SER A 39 9.21 -8.97 -3.08
C SER A 39 8.11 -7.91 -3.19
N ALA A 40 8.01 -7.24 -4.34
CA ALA A 40 6.98 -6.23 -4.57
C ALA A 40 5.56 -6.84 -4.54
N HIS A 41 5.37 -8.01 -5.16
CA HIS A 41 4.09 -8.73 -5.14
C HIS A 41 3.71 -9.25 -3.74
N LEU A 42 4.69 -9.59 -2.89
CA LEU A 42 4.44 -10.00 -1.51
C LEU A 42 3.96 -8.84 -0.62
N GLU A 43 4.34 -7.60 -0.94
CA GLU A 43 3.88 -6.41 -0.23
C GLU A 43 2.47 -5.96 -0.68
N THR A 44 2.03 -6.30 -1.89
CA THR A 44 0.72 -5.90 -2.44
C THR A 44 -0.49 -6.30 -1.56
N PRO A 45 -0.61 -7.56 -1.06
CA PRO A 45 -1.73 -7.92 -0.19
C PRO A 45 -1.74 -7.16 1.14
N LEU A 46 -0.57 -6.78 1.67
CA LEU A 46 -0.48 -5.98 2.89
C LEU A 46 -1.06 -4.59 2.68
N VAL A 47 -0.74 -3.95 1.54
CA VAL A 47 -1.26 -2.63 1.17
C VAL A 47 -2.77 -2.68 0.91
N ALA A 48 -3.28 -3.73 0.26
CA ALA A 48 -4.71 -3.90 0.04
C ALA A 48 -5.50 -4.13 1.35
N ASP A 49 -4.97 -4.94 2.27
CA ASP A 49 -5.55 -5.15 3.61
C ASP A 49 -5.55 -3.84 4.42
N PHE A 50 -4.46 -3.06 4.34
CA PHE A 50 -4.39 -1.73 4.95
C PHE A 50 -5.41 -0.75 4.36
N SER A 51 -5.56 -0.72 3.04
CA SER A 51 -6.54 0.12 2.34
C SER A 51 -7.96 -0.16 2.80
N ARG A 52 -8.33 -1.45 2.93
CA ARG A 52 -9.65 -1.83 3.45
C ARG A 52 -9.82 -1.39 4.90
N TRP A 53 -8.80 -1.56 5.74
CA TRP A 53 -8.85 -1.11 7.13
C TRP A 53 -9.05 0.41 7.25
N LEU A 54 -8.40 1.21 6.39
CA LEU A 54 -8.63 2.66 6.32
C LEU A 54 -10.07 3.00 5.92
N MET A 55 -10.61 2.31 4.92
CA MET A 55 -12.00 2.47 4.48
C MET A 55 -12.99 2.18 5.60
N THR A 56 -12.77 1.13 6.39
CA THR A 56 -13.62 0.82 7.56
C THR A 56 -13.55 1.89 8.65
N GLY A 57 -12.45 2.64 8.71
CA GLY A 57 -12.27 3.76 9.63
C GLY A 57 -12.68 5.12 9.06
N GLY A 58 -13.20 5.18 7.82
CA GLY A 58 -13.57 6.42 7.14
C GLY A 58 -12.38 7.34 6.81
N VAL A 59 -11.17 6.81 6.72
CA VAL A 59 -9.95 7.62 6.50
C VAL A 59 -9.74 7.84 5.01
N ALA A 60 -9.72 9.09 4.57
CA ALA A 60 -9.42 9.45 3.20
C ALA A 60 -7.92 9.39 2.88
N LEU A 61 -7.59 9.33 1.59
CA LEU A 61 -6.22 9.21 1.10
C LEU A 61 -5.30 10.37 1.54
N ALA A 62 -5.84 11.58 1.64
CA ALA A 62 -5.12 12.77 2.09
C ALA A 62 -4.89 12.81 3.61
N GLU A 63 -5.66 12.03 4.37
CA GLU A 63 -5.60 11.98 5.84
C GLU A 63 -4.71 10.84 6.35
N ILE A 64 -4.11 10.06 5.45
CA ILE A 64 -3.23 8.96 5.82
C ILE A 64 -1.96 9.54 6.46
N THR A 65 -1.64 9.04 7.66
CA THR A 65 -0.49 9.49 8.47
C THR A 65 0.26 8.27 9.02
N PRO A 66 1.48 8.45 9.57
CA PRO A 66 2.19 7.38 10.27
C PRO A 66 1.39 6.81 11.46
N GLY A 67 0.54 7.64 12.09
CA GLY A 67 -0.35 7.21 13.16
C GLY A 67 -1.33 6.13 12.70
N HIS A 68 -1.86 6.26 11.49
CA HIS A 68 -2.73 5.25 10.88
C HIS A 68 -1.99 3.92 10.63
N VAL A 69 -0.74 3.98 10.18
CA VAL A 69 0.11 2.78 10.02
C VAL A 69 0.35 2.10 11.37
N ALA A 70 0.71 2.84 12.41
CA ALA A 70 0.94 2.28 13.75
C ALA A 70 -0.34 1.66 14.35
N ARG A 71 -1.52 2.26 14.12
CA ARG A 71 -2.80 1.73 14.58
C ARG A 71 -3.19 0.46 13.80
N TYR A 72 -2.99 0.45 12.48
CA TYR A 72 -3.21 -0.73 11.65
C TYR A 72 -2.29 -1.90 12.04
N LEU A 73 -0.99 -1.67 12.26
CA LEU A 73 -0.06 -2.74 12.66
C LEU A 73 -0.46 -3.38 14.00
N ARG A 74 -0.91 -2.56 14.96
CA ARG A 74 -1.46 -3.06 16.24
C ARG A 74 -2.75 -3.85 16.03
N HIS A 75 -3.66 -3.37 15.18
CA HIS A 75 -4.87 -4.11 14.81
C HIS A 75 -4.53 -5.44 14.14
N ARG A 76 -3.63 -5.44 13.15
CA ARG A 76 -3.23 -6.63 12.39
C ARG A 76 -2.56 -7.66 13.28
N ALA A 77 -1.67 -7.26 14.19
CA ALA A 77 -1.02 -8.18 15.13
C ALA A 77 -2.00 -8.94 16.04
N ARG A 78 -3.21 -8.39 16.25
CA ARG A 78 -4.28 -9.06 17.01
C ARG A 78 -5.11 -10.05 16.18
N HIS A 79 -5.11 -9.92 14.85
CA HIS A 79 -6.00 -10.70 13.96
C HIS A 79 -5.24 -11.62 12.99
N LYS A 80 -3.97 -11.35 12.73
CA LYS A 80 -3.11 -12.08 11.79
C LYS A 80 -1.69 -12.15 12.33
N ARG A 81 -0.93 -13.16 11.92
CA ARG A 81 0.49 -13.30 12.28
C ARG A 81 1.28 -12.11 11.71
N PRO A 82 1.89 -11.26 12.56
CA PRO A 82 2.68 -10.13 12.09
C PRO A 82 3.94 -10.62 11.37
N ARG A 83 4.26 -10.01 10.22
CA ARG A 83 5.54 -10.27 9.52
C ARG A 83 6.50 -9.15 9.93
N ARG A 84 7.76 -9.50 10.24
CA ARG A 84 8.79 -8.52 10.64
C ARG A 84 8.98 -7.39 9.61
N GLY A 85 8.68 -7.65 8.33
CA GLY A 85 8.77 -6.66 7.26
C GLY A 85 7.57 -5.72 7.09
N ASP A 86 6.43 -5.97 7.76
CA ASP A 86 5.22 -5.15 7.56
C ASP A 86 5.45 -3.65 7.86
N PRO A 87 6.15 -3.25 8.94
CA PRO A 87 6.37 -1.83 9.22
C PRO A 87 7.23 -1.14 8.15
N VAL A 88 8.23 -1.84 7.62
CA VAL A 88 9.12 -1.31 6.57
C VAL A 88 8.36 -1.11 5.26
N ALA A 89 7.55 -2.11 4.86
CA ALA A 89 6.72 -2.03 3.67
C ALA A 89 5.72 -0.86 3.73
N LEU A 90 5.03 -0.68 4.87
CA LEU A 90 4.10 0.44 5.04
C LEU A 90 4.81 1.79 5.16
N GLY A 91 6.03 1.83 5.69
CA GLY A 91 6.86 3.04 5.67
C GLY A 91 7.18 3.48 4.23
N ARG A 92 7.61 2.54 3.38
CA ARG A 92 7.86 2.80 1.95
C ARG A 92 6.60 3.31 1.23
N LEU A 93 5.43 2.75 1.56
CA LEU A 93 4.16 3.23 1.03
C LEU A 93 3.92 4.70 1.40
N LEU A 94 4.12 5.11 2.65
CA LEU A 94 3.97 6.51 3.06
C LEU A 94 4.94 7.44 2.32
N THR A 95 6.20 7.04 2.19
CA THR A 95 7.20 7.80 1.42
C THR A 95 6.75 8.02 -0.02
N LEU A 96 6.21 6.98 -0.67
CA LEU A 96 5.67 7.10 -2.04
C LEU A 96 4.47 8.04 -2.11
N LEU A 97 3.54 7.93 -1.16
CA LEU A 97 2.34 8.78 -1.12
C LEU A 97 2.72 10.25 -0.96
N TRP A 98 3.68 10.56 -0.09
CA TRP A 98 4.11 11.93 0.15
C TRP A 98 5.01 12.48 -0.94
N ALA A 99 5.87 11.65 -1.55
CA ALA A 99 6.61 12.07 -2.74
C ALA A 99 5.65 12.50 -3.85
N ALA A 100 4.58 11.73 -4.09
CA ALA A 100 3.57 12.11 -5.08
C ALA A 100 2.82 13.40 -4.73
N THR A 101 2.60 13.70 -3.45
CA THR A 101 1.95 14.94 -3.00
C THR A 101 2.88 16.15 -3.08
N LEU A 102 4.16 16.00 -2.71
CA LEU A 102 5.15 17.08 -2.74
C LEU A 102 5.48 17.55 -4.17
N PHE A 103 5.37 16.65 -5.16
CA PHE A 103 5.56 17.00 -6.58
C PHE A 103 4.40 17.80 -7.20
N LEU A 104 3.23 17.89 -6.56
CA LEU A 104 2.05 18.62 -7.06
C LEU A 104 1.89 20.03 -6.45
N SER A 105 2.84 20.46 -5.61
CA SER A 105 2.86 21.79 -4.98
C SER A 105 3.99 22.70 -5.52
N GLY A 106 4.60 22.32 -6.65
CA GLY A 106 5.64 23.09 -7.35
C GLY A 106 5.14 23.71 -8.65
#